data_AF-A0A1I4WHT6-F1
#
_entry.id   AF-A0A1I4WHT6-F1
#
_cell.length_a   1.000
_cell.length_b   1.000
_cell.length_c   1.000
_cell.angle_alpha   90.00
_cell.angle_beta   90.00
_cell.angle_gamma   90.00
#
_symmetry.space_group_name_H-M   'P 1'
#
loop_
_entity.id
_entity.type
_entity.pdbx_description
1 polymer ?
#
loop_
_entity_poly.entity_id
_entity_poly.type
_entity_poly.pdbx_seq_one_letter_code
_entity_poly.pdbx_strand_id
1 'polypeptide(L)'
;MDALQFEIARFLAAKALQKRRTTYQQVSEAVGWNHPTGRGLGPNLEVILHYLAERKLPPLTTILVKKGERYPAEDAMAYIRAALGPIDIETAQKDVFAFDWTSVPELAPASDALPDGRQVWLTSFWGFDPANWGCIGFSDEARRTRYLRNSQPGTLVAIYVTKGRGPTGMRGNVVGVLEICHEVGPAERFISGDTWAEKERDVDSRGKWLHAVRATRAWRITPEDYTPVEELFPQAYNSAHPEFIGASGVPVSSEEAEKLYELDVYEVPVYGQTGSVDPTIQTLEAALAPSRAIRPASQPYWVGETDGPKHLYILRLKGDIAAYLGRTSDQVQHQHIIKVGFSKSPQARRDQIQSAYPRGTFIWEVFKPDPQPDKAPYSNTEIAIAGEDAMKKRLVEDGAEVLGGEFFLADYSLVLRTWAAGTNAAGEKQGEKSRAASA
;
A
#
# COMPACT_ATOMS: atom_id res chain seq x y z
N MET A 1 -26.59 20.15 5.49
CA MET A 1 -25.51 19.25 5.07
C MET A 1 -26.02 18.27 4.03
N ASP A 2 -25.26 18.01 2.97
CA ASP A 2 -25.52 16.95 2.00
C ASP A 2 -24.88 15.60 2.41
N ALA A 3 -25.07 14.56 1.60
CA ALA A 3 -24.56 13.22 1.90
C ALA A 3 -23.04 13.17 2.08
N LEU A 4 -22.28 13.92 1.28
CA LEU A 4 -20.83 13.97 1.38
C LEU A 4 -20.39 14.67 2.67
N GLN A 5 -21.05 15.76 3.02
CA GLN A 5 -20.75 16.50 4.25
C GLN A 5 -21.04 15.65 5.49
N PHE A 6 -22.10 14.84 5.46
CA PHE A 6 -22.36 13.84 6.51
C PHE A 6 -21.27 12.76 6.57
N GLU A 7 -20.78 12.26 5.42
CA GLU A 7 -19.66 11.30 5.39
C GLU A 7 -18.38 11.88 5.99
N ILE A 8 -18.02 13.12 5.63
CA ILE A 8 -16.85 13.81 6.20
C ILE A 8 -17.03 13.97 7.72
N ALA A 9 -18.20 14.44 8.16
CA ALA A 9 -18.45 14.65 9.58
C ALA A 9 -18.42 13.34 10.39
N ARG A 10 -18.95 12.24 9.85
CA ARG A 10 -18.87 10.90 10.47
C ARG A 10 -17.43 10.40 10.57
N PHE A 11 -16.63 10.59 9.52
CA PHE A 11 -15.21 10.23 9.56
C PHE A 11 -14.46 11.03 10.65
N LEU A 12 -14.70 12.34 10.74
CA LEU A 12 -14.12 13.17 11.79
C LEU A 12 -14.60 12.72 13.18
N ALA A 13 -15.88 12.43 13.35
CA ALA A 13 -16.44 11.92 14.60
C ALA A 13 -15.82 10.57 15.02
N ALA A 14 -15.58 9.67 14.06
CA ALA A 14 -14.89 8.40 14.31
C ALA A 14 -13.46 8.63 14.81
N LYS A 15 -12.69 9.52 14.17
CA LYS A 15 -11.34 9.88 14.63
C LYS A 15 -11.38 10.60 15.99
N ALA A 16 -12.40 11.42 16.26
CA ALA A 16 -12.60 12.09 17.54
C ALA A 16 -12.86 11.10 18.69
N LEU A 17 -13.70 10.08 18.48
CA LEU A 17 -13.93 9.00 19.46
C LEU A 17 -12.64 8.23 19.79
N GLN A 18 -11.75 8.09 18.80
CA GLN A 18 -10.42 7.50 18.98
C GLN A 18 -9.41 8.48 19.62
N LYS A 19 -9.83 9.72 19.93
CA LYS A 19 -8.98 10.81 20.43
C LYS A 19 -7.83 11.15 19.47
N ARG A 20 -8.07 10.98 18.16
CA ARG A 20 -7.09 11.21 17.10
C ARG A 20 -7.42 12.46 16.30
N ARG A 21 -6.36 13.19 15.93
CA ARG A 21 -6.41 14.18 14.84
C ARG A 21 -6.28 13.46 13.51
N THR A 22 -6.72 14.11 12.45
CA THR A 22 -6.60 13.59 11.08
C THR A 22 -6.16 14.67 10.12
N THR A 23 -5.79 14.26 8.90
CA THR A 23 -5.28 15.16 7.87
C THR A 23 -6.26 15.31 6.72
N TYR A 24 -6.12 16.39 5.95
CA TYR A 24 -6.92 16.62 4.73
C TYR A 24 -6.81 15.47 3.73
N GLN A 25 -5.63 14.86 3.62
CA GLN A 25 -5.40 13.68 2.79
C GLN A 25 -6.24 12.49 3.28
N GLN A 26 -6.14 12.17 4.57
CA GLN A 26 -6.90 11.06 5.16
C GLN A 26 -8.42 11.25 5.05
N VAL A 27 -8.92 12.48 5.26
CA VAL A 27 -10.34 12.78 5.02
C VAL A 27 -10.70 12.54 3.55
N SER A 28 -9.86 13.02 2.61
CA SER A 28 -10.12 12.90 1.18
C SER A 28 -10.18 11.43 0.73
N GLU A 29 -9.21 10.63 1.16
CA GLU A 29 -9.17 9.18 0.93
C GLU A 29 -10.41 8.51 1.53
N ALA A 30 -10.74 8.84 2.77
CA ALA A 30 -11.87 8.26 3.48
C ALA A 30 -13.23 8.62 2.90
N VAL A 31 -13.38 9.73 2.16
CA VAL A 31 -14.65 10.09 1.49
C VAL A 31 -14.62 9.91 -0.02
N GLY A 32 -13.55 9.33 -0.58
CA GLY A 32 -13.39 9.17 -2.03
C GLY A 32 -13.34 10.50 -2.78
N TRP A 33 -12.79 11.54 -2.14
CA TRP A 33 -12.63 12.86 -2.75
C TRP A 33 -11.39 12.88 -3.63
N ASN A 34 -11.61 13.06 -4.94
CA ASN A 34 -10.58 13.01 -5.98
C ASN A 34 -9.70 14.27 -6.00
N HIS A 35 -8.96 14.55 -4.92
CA HIS A 35 -7.88 15.53 -4.93
C HIS A 35 -6.76 15.15 -3.95
N PRO A 36 -5.49 14.99 -4.42
CA PRO A 36 -4.40 14.39 -3.64
C PRO A 36 -4.03 15.11 -2.34
N THR A 37 -4.29 16.42 -2.26
CA THR A 37 -4.06 17.24 -1.05
C THR A 37 -5.32 17.61 -0.28
N GLY A 38 -6.50 17.11 -0.67
CA GLY A 38 -7.79 17.53 -0.13
C GLY A 38 -8.20 18.96 -0.47
N ARG A 39 -7.60 19.56 -1.50
CA ARG A 39 -8.04 20.85 -2.05
C ARG A 39 -9.51 20.75 -2.45
N GLY A 40 -10.26 21.81 -2.16
CA GLY A 40 -11.70 21.88 -2.42
C GLY A 40 -12.58 21.30 -1.31
N LEU A 41 -12.01 20.75 -0.23
CA LEU A 41 -12.80 20.35 0.94
C LEU A 41 -13.31 21.55 1.76
N GLY A 42 -12.66 22.71 1.67
CA GLY A 42 -12.98 23.92 2.45
C GLY A 42 -14.47 24.26 2.50
N PRO A 43 -15.18 24.41 1.36
CA PRO A 43 -16.61 24.70 1.34
C PRO A 43 -17.46 23.64 2.06
N ASN A 44 -17.08 22.36 1.99
CA ASN A 44 -17.80 21.29 2.70
C ASN A 44 -17.55 21.35 4.21
N LEU A 45 -16.31 21.63 4.60
CA LEU A 45 -15.91 21.77 6.01
C LEU A 45 -16.58 22.98 6.66
N GLU A 46 -16.75 24.07 5.91
CA GLU A 46 -17.48 25.26 6.36
C GLU A 46 -18.96 24.94 6.65
N VAL A 47 -19.63 24.22 5.75
CA VAL A 47 -21.01 23.79 5.98
C VAL A 47 -21.14 22.87 7.20
N ILE A 48 -20.18 21.96 7.40
CA ILE A 48 -20.13 21.08 8.59
C ILE A 48 -19.93 21.92 9.85
N LEU A 49 -19.01 22.88 9.82
CA LEU A 49 -18.72 23.74 10.96
C LEU A 49 -19.95 24.55 11.39
N HIS A 50 -20.65 25.19 10.44
CA HIS A 50 -21.87 25.93 10.74
C HIS A 50 -22.98 25.02 11.28
N TYR A 51 -23.15 23.84 10.68
CA TYR A 51 -24.13 22.86 11.16
C TYR A 51 -23.87 22.43 12.63
N LEU A 52 -22.61 22.19 12.98
CA LEU A 52 -22.23 21.85 14.36
C LEU A 52 -22.47 23.03 15.30
N ALA A 53 -22.12 24.25 14.88
CA ALA A 53 -22.31 25.46 15.67
C ALA A 53 -23.79 25.73 15.96
N GLU A 54 -24.66 25.64 14.95
CA GLU A 54 -26.11 25.82 15.07
C GLU A 54 -26.74 24.82 16.04
N ARG A 55 -26.22 23.59 16.06
CA ARG A 55 -26.66 22.52 16.99
C ARG A 55 -25.94 22.56 18.35
N LYS A 56 -25.07 23.55 18.58
CA LYS A 56 -24.23 23.67 19.79
C LYS A 56 -23.38 22.42 20.06
N LEU A 57 -22.92 21.76 19.01
CA LEU A 57 -22.01 20.63 19.07
C LEU A 57 -20.55 21.09 19.02
N PRO A 58 -19.60 20.32 19.59
CA PRO A 58 -18.19 20.66 19.50
C PRO A 58 -17.69 20.73 18.05
N PRO A 59 -16.74 21.61 17.72
CA PRO A 59 -16.36 21.87 16.34
C PRO A 59 -15.38 20.81 15.81
N LEU A 60 -15.91 19.72 15.24
CA LEU A 60 -15.15 18.58 14.69
C LEU A 60 -14.02 18.98 13.75
N THR A 61 -14.17 20.06 12.98
CA THR A 61 -13.15 20.49 12.02
C THR A 61 -11.85 20.95 12.69
N THR A 62 -11.85 21.20 14.01
CA THR A 62 -10.64 21.57 14.78
C THR A 62 -9.62 20.44 14.92
N ILE A 63 -10.02 19.18 14.70
CA ILE A 63 -9.10 18.03 14.72
C ILE A 63 -8.52 17.71 13.34
N LEU A 64 -8.88 18.50 12.31
CA LEU A 64 -8.33 18.41 10.97
C LEU A 64 -7.09 19.30 10.82
N VAL A 65 -5.93 18.69 10.62
CA VAL A 65 -4.62 19.36 10.67
C VAL A 65 -3.75 19.02 9.45
N LYS A 66 -2.65 19.74 9.27
CA LYS A 66 -1.60 19.32 8.31
C LYS A 66 -0.79 18.17 8.92
N LYS A 67 -0.20 17.33 8.08
CA LYS A 67 0.64 16.22 8.54
C LYS A 67 1.79 16.77 9.41
N GLY A 68 1.93 16.22 10.62
CA GLY A 68 2.94 16.65 11.60
C GLY A 68 2.56 17.85 12.48
N GLU A 69 1.42 18.51 12.20
CA GLU A 69 0.97 19.67 12.95
C GLU A 69 -0.01 19.29 14.08
N ARG A 70 -0.02 20.09 15.15
CA ARG A 70 -1.01 19.95 16.23
C ARG A 70 -2.30 20.73 15.98
N TYR A 71 -2.23 21.77 15.17
CA TYR A 71 -3.30 22.75 14.98
C TYR A 71 -3.75 22.81 13.52
N PRO A 72 -5.01 23.23 13.26
CA PRO A 72 -5.46 23.53 11.91
C PRO A 72 -4.57 24.59 11.27
N ALA A 73 -4.48 24.56 9.94
CA ALA A 73 -3.73 25.55 9.19
C ALA A 73 -4.30 26.97 9.39
N GLU A 74 -3.48 28.02 9.25
CA GLU A 74 -3.91 29.40 9.54
C GLU A 74 -5.11 29.86 8.71
N ASP A 75 -5.21 29.43 7.46
CA ASP A 75 -6.36 29.68 6.59
C ASP A 75 -7.62 29.01 7.15
N ALA A 76 -7.55 27.74 7.53
CA ALA A 76 -8.64 27.04 8.21
C ALA A 76 -9.02 27.71 9.54
N MET A 77 -8.04 28.20 10.29
CA MET A 77 -8.24 28.94 11.54
C MET A 77 -8.98 30.26 11.34
N ALA A 78 -8.76 30.96 10.23
CA ALA A 78 -9.51 32.17 9.89
C ALA A 78 -11.00 31.85 9.69
N TYR A 79 -11.32 30.77 8.97
CA TYR A 79 -12.71 30.32 8.79
C TYR A 79 -13.35 29.85 10.09
N ILE A 80 -12.62 29.08 10.92
CA ILE A 80 -13.12 28.60 12.21
C ILE A 80 -13.50 29.78 13.12
N ARG A 81 -12.63 30.79 13.20
CA ARG A 81 -12.88 32.00 14.00
C ARG A 81 -13.99 32.87 13.42
N ALA A 82 -14.15 32.91 12.09
CA ALA A 82 -15.25 33.64 11.47
C ALA A 82 -16.61 32.99 11.80
N ALA A 83 -16.69 31.67 11.83
CA ALA A 83 -17.93 30.94 12.10
C ALA A 83 -18.27 30.84 13.61
N LEU A 84 -17.28 30.66 14.47
CA LEU A 84 -17.48 30.40 15.91
C LEU A 84 -17.12 31.58 16.83
N GLY A 85 -16.49 32.62 16.28
CA GLY A 85 -15.88 33.69 17.07
C GLY A 85 -14.51 33.30 17.65
N PRO A 86 -13.98 34.08 18.61
CA PRO A 86 -12.70 33.79 19.24
C PRO A 86 -12.78 32.47 20.02
N ILE A 87 -12.01 31.47 19.57
CA ILE A 87 -11.97 30.13 20.14
C ILE A 87 -10.53 29.75 20.53
N ASP A 88 -10.39 29.11 21.69
CA ASP A 88 -9.16 28.41 22.07
C ASP A 88 -9.19 26.98 21.50
N ILE A 89 -8.24 26.70 20.60
CA ILE A 89 -8.19 25.43 19.88
C ILE A 89 -7.83 24.26 20.76
N GLU A 90 -6.99 24.44 21.78
CA GLU A 90 -6.68 23.32 22.68
C GLU A 90 -7.92 22.89 23.45
N THR A 91 -8.68 23.87 23.94
CA THR A 91 -9.95 23.62 24.63
C THR A 91 -10.98 23.00 23.68
N ALA A 92 -11.13 23.54 22.47
CA ALA A 92 -12.06 23.01 21.47
C ALA A 92 -11.73 21.57 21.04
N GLN A 93 -10.45 21.23 20.84
CA GLN A 93 -10.03 19.87 20.53
C GLN A 93 -10.32 18.92 21.70
N LYS A 94 -10.07 19.35 22.95
CA LYS A 94 -10.42 18.56 24.14
C LYS A 94 -11.92 18.29 24.22
N ASP A 95 -12.74 19.30 23.94
CA ASP A 95 -14.19 19.15 23.92
C ASP A 95 -14.65 18.17 22.83
N VAL A 96 -14.07 18.26 21.63
CA VAL A 96 -14.32 17.29 20.55
C VAL A 96 -13.96 15.87 20.96
N PHE A 97 -12.84 15.65 21.65
CA PHE A 97 -12.42 14.32 22.11
C PHE A 97 -13.17 13.80 23.33
N ALA A 98 -13.74 14.68 24.15
CA ALA A 98 -14.51 14.34 25.33
C ALA A 98 -15.99 14.07 25.01
N PHE A 99 -16.48 14.59 23.88
CA PHE A 99 -17.88 14.47 23.49
C PHE A 99 -18.24 13.06 23.01
N ASP A 100 -19.41 12.60 23.44
CA ASP A 100 -19.96 11.31 23.02
C ASP A 100 -20.62 11.46 21.64
N TRP A 101 -19.84 11.25 20.58
CA TRP A 101 -20.33 11.30 19.21
C TRP A 101 -21.33 10.19 18.86
N THR A 102 -21.46 9.14 19.68
CA THR A 102 -22.50 8.12 19.47
C THR A 102 -23.90 8.63 19.81
N SER A 103 -23.99 9.72 20.60
CA SER A 103 -25.24 10.37 20.97
C SER A 103 -25.88 11.20 19.85
N VAL A 104 -25.19 11.40 18.72
CA VAL A 104 -25.69 12.16 17.56
C VAL A 104 -25.86 11.19 16.38
N PRO A 105 -27.02 10.53 16.20
CA PRO A 105 -27.18 9.40 15.29
C PRO A 105 -26.77 9.67 13.84
N GLU A 106 -27.01 10.88 13.34
CA GLU A 106 -26.66 11.26 11.97
C GLU A 106 -25.14 11.46 11.75
N LEU A 107 -24.38 11.75 12.82
CA LEU A 107 -22.92 11.93 12.82
C LEU A 107 -22.17 10.77 13.46
N ALA A 108 -22.87 9.88 14.15
CA ALA A 108 -22.32 8.67 14.71
C ALA A 108 -21.62 7.91 13.56
N PRO A 109 -20.40 7.38 13.81
CA PRO A 109 -19.76 6.51 12.83
C PRO A 109 -20.75 5.42 12.46
N ALA A 110 -20.94 5.21 11.15
CA ALA A 110 -21.69 4.04 10.72
C ALA A 110 -20.95 2.82 11.29
N SER A 111 -21.66 1.97 12.03
CA SER A 111 -21.13 0.68 12.53
C SER A 111 -20.56 -0.23 11.43
N ASP A 112 -20.75 0.16 10.16
CA ASP A 112 -20.46 -0.62 8.97
C ASP A 112 -19.36 -0.02 8.07
N ALA A 113 -18.54 0.95 8.53
CA ALA A 113 -17.54 1.59 7.66
C ALA A 113 -16.11 1.66 8.26
N LEU A 114 -15.28 0.69 7.81
CA LEU A 114 -13.92 0.27 8.23
C LEU A 114 -13.91 -0.60 9.50
N PRO A 115 -13.18 -1.74 9.51
CA PRO A 115 -13.58 -2.87 10.34
C PRO A 115 -13.23 -2.64 11.81
N ASP A 116 -14.22 -2.16 12.55
CA ASP A 116 -14.32 -2.26 14.00
C ASP A 116 -13.84 -3.65 14.46
N GLY A 117 -12.73 -3.68 15.21
CA GLY A 117 -12.35 -4.85 15.99
C GLY A 117 -11.74 -6.05 15.25
N ARG A 118 -11.27 -5.89 14.00
CA ARG A 118 -10.44 -6.96 13.39
C ARG A 118 -9.17 -7.14 14.21
N GLN A 119 -9.00 -8.36 14.71
CA GLN A 119 -7.78 -8.73 15.41
C GLN A 119 -6.62 -8.79 14.42
N VAL A 120 -5.46 -8.31 14.87
CA VAL A 120 -4.21 -8.47 14.15
C VAL A 120 -3.35 -9.48 14.90
N TRP A 121 -2.77 -10.40 14.16
CA TRP A 121 -1.84 -11.40 14.66
C TRP A 121 -0.51 -11.28 13.93
N LEU A 122 0.58 -11.60 14.61
CA LEU A 122 1.93 -11.66 14.05
C LEU A 122 2.38 -13.11 13.97
N THR A 123 2.89 -13.52 12.81
CA THR A 123 3.59 -14.80 12.63
C THR A 123 4.78 -14.65 11.68
N SER A 124 5.61 -15.70 11.57
CA SER A 124 6.84 -15.68 10.80
C SER A 124 6.91 -16.76 9.73
N PHE A 125 7.25 -16.37 8.51
CA PHE A 125 7.43 -17.28 7.36
C PHE A 125 8.87 -17.23 6.83
N TRP A 126 9.24 -18.18 5.96
CA TRP A 126 10.51 -18.14 5.22
C TRP A 126 10.42 -17.34 3.92
N GLY A 127 9.26 -16.75 3.62
CA GLY A 127 8.98 -15.94 2.45
C GLY A 127 7.50 -15.57 2.41
N PHE A 128 7.11 -14.69 1.48
CA PHE A 128 5.71 -14.26 1.35
C PHE A 128 5.25 -14.35 -0.10
N ASP A 129 4.61 -15.48 -0.41
CA ASP A 129 4.10 -15.81 -1.74
C ASP A 129 2.68 -16.40 -1.65
N PRO A 130 1.68 -15.58 -1.31
CA PRO A 130 0.30 -16.04 -1.09
C PRO A 130 -0.34 -16.67 -2.34
N ALA A 131 0.14 -16.34 -3.54
CA ALA A 131 -0.35 -16.90 -4.80
C ALA A 131 -0.05 -18.41 -4.92
N ASN A 132 0.98 -18.89 -4.22
CA ASN A 132 1.33 -20.30 -4.14
C ASN A 132 1.16 -20.91 -2.75
N TRP A 133 1.08 -20.07 -1.72
CA TRP A 133 0.97 -20.46 -0.31
C TRP A 133 -0.20 -19.71 0.34
N GLY A 134 -1.42 -20.14 0.04
CA GLY A 134 -2.66 -19.44 0.40
C GLY A 134 -3.18 -19.72 1.82
N CYS A 135 -2.29 -19.98 2.78
CA CYS A 135 -2.68 -20.34 4.14
C CYS A 135 -1.61 -20.02 5.18
N ILE A 136 -2.03 -20.02 6.46
CA ILE A 136 -1.11 -20.18 7.59
C ILE A 136 -1.04 -21.65 7.99
N GLY A 137 0.17 -22.16 8.22
CA GLY A 137 0.43 -23.57 8.53
C GLY A 137 0.95 -23.78 9.95
N PHE A 138 0.56 -24.89 10.56
CA PHE A 138 0.87 -25.29 11.93
C PHE A 138 1.45 -26.70 11.95
N SER A 139 2.48 -26.92 12.78
CA SER A 139 3.16 -28.21 12.89
C SER A 139 2.26 -29.32 13.45
N ASP A 140 1.26 -28.95 14.26
CA ASP A 140 0.32 -29.86 14.88
C ASP A 140 -1.08 -29.23 14.99
N GLU A 141 -2.08 -30.09 15.11
CA GLU A 141 -3.49 -29.70 15.18
C GLU A 141 -3.84 -28.92 16.45
N ALA A 142 -3.15 -29.17 17.57
CA ALA A 142 -3.41 -28.48 18.82
C ALA A 142 -3.04 -26.99 18.72
N ARG A 143 -1.94 -26.64 18.06
CA ARG A 143 -1.55 -25.26 17.77
C ARG A 143 -2.55 -24.56 16.86
N ARG A 144 -2.99 -25.21 15.77
CA ARG A 144 -4.05 -24.68 14.90
C ARG A 144 -5.33 -24.41 15.69
N THR A 145 -5.74 -25.35 16.54
CA THR A 145 -6.95 -25.25 17.36
C THR A 145 -6.83 -24.12 18.39
N ARG A 146 -5.67 -23.94 19.01
CA ARG A 146 -5.39 -22.81 19.91
C ARG A 146 -5.49 -21.47 19.18
N TYR A 147 -4.94 -21.35 17.98
CA TYR A 147 -5.07 -20.16 17.16
C TYR A 147 -6.56 -19.84 16.90
N LEU A 148 -7.32 -20.80 16.38
CA LEU A 148 -8.74 -20.62 16.05
C LEU A 148 -9.62 -20.24 17.26
N ARG A 149 -9.30 -20.74 18.46
CA ARG A 149 -10.02 -20.39 19.69
C ARG A 149 -9.77 -18.94 20.10
N ASN A 150 -8.62 -18.39 19.72
CA ASN A 150 -8.18 -17.06 20.13
C ASN A 150 -8.35 -16.00 19.01
N SER A 151 -8.62 -16.42 17.78
CA SER A 151 -8.85 -15.55 16.61
C SER A 151 -10.32 -15.55 16.18
N GLN A 152 -10.66 -14.72 15.19
CA GLN A 152 -11.98 -14.69 14.55
C GLN A 152 -11.87 -14.69 13.02
N PRO A 153 -12.88 -15.17 12.27
CA PRO A 153 -12.90 -14.98 10.82
C PRO A 153 -12.74 -13.50 10.43
N GLY A 154 -11.95 -13.23 9.39
CA GLY A 154 -11.56 -11.87 8.99
C GLY A 154 -10.38 -11.30 9.77
N THR A 155 -9.79 -12.07 10.70
CA THR A 155 -8.53 -11.71 11.38
C THR A 155 -7.43 -11.45 10.34
N LEU A 156 -6.66 -10.41 10.58
CA LEU A 156 -5.48 -10.08 9.79
C LEU A 156 -4.26 -10.71 10.43
N VAL A 157 -3.40 -11.31 9.61
CA VAL A 157 -2.14 -11.91 10.06
C VAL A 157 -1.00 -11.21 9.33
N ALA A 158 -0.27 -10.37 10.06
CA ALA A 158 0.97 -9.77 9.61
C ALA A 158 2.08 -10.84 9.55
N ILE A 159 2.76 -10.89 8.40
CA ILE A 159 3.81 -11.86 8.12
C ILE A 159 5.15 -11.13 8.11
N TYR A 160 6.03 -11.49 9.04
CA TYR A 160 7.45 -11.12 8.92
C TYR A 160 8.28 -12.30 8.43
N VAL A 161 9.34 -12.01 7.67
CA VAL A 161 10.25 -13.07 7.22
C VAL A 161 11.30 -13.32 8.29
N THR A 162 11.53 -14.59 8.62
CA THR A 162 12.52 -14.97 9.64
C THR A 162 13.91 -14.40 9.34
N LYS A 163 14.67 -13.98 10.36
CA LYS A 163 16.02 -13.41 10.14
C LYS A 163 17.03 -14.40 9.56
N GLY A 164 16.89 -15.68 9.87
CA GLY A 164 17.82 -16.73 9.46
C GLY A 164 17.52 -17.39 8.11
N ARG A 165 16.30 -17.22 7.56
CA ARG A 165 15.87 -17.86 6.30
C ARG A 165 15.01 -16.95 5.45
N GLY A 166 14.98 -17.22 4.15
CA GLY A 166 14.19 -16.47 3.17
C GLY A 166 15.00 -15.45 2.36
N PRO A 167 14.33 -14.69 1.48
CA PRO A 167 14.98 -13.70 0.61
C PRO A 167 15.67 -12.59 1.42
N THR A 168 16.92 -12.26 1.09
CA THR A 168 17.78 -11.37 1.89
C THR A 168 17.14 -10.02 2.21
N GLY A 169 16.46 -9.38 1.25
CA GLY A 169 15.79 -8.08 1.44
C GLY A 169 14.51 -8.12 2.29
N MET A 170 13.98 -9.32 2.58
CA MET A 170 12.77 -9.49 3.39
C MET A 170 13.08 -9.86 4.85
N ARG A 171 14.27 -10.41 5.12
CA ARG A 171 14.63 -10.99 6.42
C ARG A 171 14.50 -9.97 7.54
N GLY A 172 13.73 -10.32 8.57
CA GLY A 172 13.46 -9.49 9.73
C GLY A 172 12.37 -8.43 9.51
N ASN A 173 11.90 -8.24 8.28
CA ASN A 173 10.90 -7.23 7.96
C ASN A 173 9.50 -7.84 7.88
N VAL A 174 8.50 -7.02 8.18
CA VAL A 174 7.09 -7.30 7.90
C VAL A 174 6.84 -7.01 6.42
N VAL A 175 6.39 -8.02 5.67
CA VAL A 175 6.37 -7.96 4.19
C VAL A 175 4.97 -8.13 3.59
N GLY A 176 4.00 -8.53 4.39
CA GLY A 176 2.63 -8.70 3.92
C GLY A 176 1.66 -9.07 5.00
N VAL A 177 0.39 -9.09 4.62
CA VAL A 177 -0.75 -9.34 5.49
C VAL A 177 -1.68 -10.35 4.82
N LEU A 178 -2.16 -11.33 5.58
CA LEU A 178 -3.18 -12.28 5.15
C LEU A 178 -4.50 -12.01 5.88
N GLU A 179 -5.62 -12.08 5.19
CA GLU A 179 -6.95 -12.18 5.81
C GLU A 179 -7.35 -13.65 5.93
N ILE A 180 -7.76 -14.10 7.12
CA ILE A 180 -8.00 -15.52 7.40
C ILE A 180 -9.48 -15.82 7.63
N CYS A 181 -10.01 -16.88 7.03
CA CYS A 181 -11.44 -17.22 7.06
C CYS A 181 -11.85 -18.38 7.99
N HIS A 182 -10.90 -18.92 8.76
CA HIS A 182 -11.10 -20.07 9.66
C HIS A 182 -11.49 -21.40 8.98
N GLU A 183 -11.51 -21.48 7.65
CA GLU A 183 -11.59 -22.77 6.95
C GLU A 183 -10.31 -23.56 7.18
N VAL A 184 -10.44 -24.77 7.77
CA VAL A 184 -9.31 -25.63 8.11
C VAL A 184 -9.14 -26.78 7.12
N GLY A 185 -7.91 -27.27 7.01
CA GLY A 185 -7.60 -28.43 6.18
C GLY A 185 -6.13 -28.83 6.24
N PRO A 186 -5.75 -29.89 5.52
CA PRO A 186 -4.34 -30.15 5.26
C PRO A 186 -3.74 -29.01 4.43
N ALA A 187 -2.49 -28.64 4.71
CA ALA A 187 -1.82 -27.54 4.02
C ALA A 187 -1.72 -27.74 2.51
N GLU A 188 -1.57 -28.98 2.05
CA GLU A 188 -1.58 -29.37 0.62
C GLU A 188 -2.81 -28.83 -0.14
N ARG A 189 -3.97 -28.71 0.53
CA ARG A 189 -5.19 -28.20 -0.10
C ARG A 189 -5.13 -26.71 -0.43
N PHE A 190 -4.28 -25.96 0.28
CA PHE A 190 -4.19 -24.50 0.19
C PHE A 190 -2.83 -24.01 -0.34
N ILE A 191 -1.98 -24.94 -0.79
CA ILE A 191 -0.68 -24.67 -1.39
C ILE A 191 -0.71 -25.21 -2.82
N SER A 192 -0.07 -24.50 -3.75
CA SER A 192 0.04 -24.97 -5.13
C SER A 192 0.79 -26.30 -5.20
N GLY A 193 0.38 -27.20 -6.10
CA GLY A 193 0.97 -28.54 -6.20
C GLY A 193 2.50 -28.53 -6.39
N ASP A 194 3.02 -27.61 -7.20
CA ASP A 194 4.46 -27.45 -7.42
C ASP A 194 5.18 -27.01 -6.14
N THR A 195 4.65 -26.00 -5.46
CA THR A 195 5.23 -25.49 -4.20
C THR A 195 5.13 -26.52 -3.07
N TRP A 196 4.06 -27.32 -3.04
CA TRP A 196 3.93 -28.43 -2.11
C TRP A 196 4.99 -29.51 -2.37
N ALA A 197 5.19 -29.89 -3.64
CA ALA A 197 6.22 -30.85 -4.03
C ALA A 197 7.65 -30.34 -3.76
N GLU A 198 7.91 -29.04 -3.94
CA GLU A 198 9.18 -28.41 -3.55
C GLU A 198 9.40 -28.47 -2.03
N LYS A 199 8.40 -28.08 -1.25
CA LYS A 199 8.43 -28.14 0.22
C LYS A 199 8.71 -29.56 0.74
N GLU A 200 8.12 -30.59 0.13
CA GLU A 200 8.33 -31.98 0.54
C GLU A 200 9.68 -32.57 0.08
N ARG A 201 10.34 -31.96 -0.91
CA ARG A 201 11.71 -32.31 -1.30
C ARG A 201 12.78 -31.69 -0.40
N ASP A 202 12.51 -30.51 0.17
CA ASP A 202 13.44 -29.84 1.09
C ASP A 202 13.45 -30.53 2.46
N VAL A 203 14.62 -31.01 2.88
CA VAL A 203 14.88 -31.69 4.15
C VAL A 203 14.44 -30.84 5.35
N ASP A 204 14.55 -29.52 5.24
CA ASP A 204 14.25 -28.60 6.35
C ASP A 204 12.76 -28.31 6.50
N SER A 205 11.93 -28.49 5.46
CA SER A 205 10.48 -28.22 5.48
C SER A 205 9.59 -29.46 5.30
N ARG A 206 10.16 -30.59 4.88
CA ARG A 206 9.42 -31.83 4.66
C ARG A 206 8.66 -32.25 5.92
N GLY A 207 7.36 -32.54 5.77
CA GLY A 207 6.50 -32.96 6.88
C GLY A 207 6.17 -31.87 7.92
N LYS A 208 6.62 -30.61 7.72
CA LYS A 208 6.27 -29.49 8.61
C LYS A 208 5.00 -28.77 8.14
N TRP A 209 4.34 -28.09 9.08
CA TRP A 209 3.18 -27.21 8.83
C TRP A 209 2.00 -27.88 8.12
N LEU A 210 1.70 -29.14 8.47
CA LEU A 210 0.69 -29.95 7.78
C LEU A 210 -0.74 -29.48 8.03
N HIS A 211 -1.01 -28.82 9.15
CA HIS A 211 -2.35 -28.36 9.51
C HIS A 211 -2.49 -26.88 9.16
N ALA A 212 -3.47 -26.52 8.34
CA ALA A 212 -3.57 -25.16 7.82
C ALA A 212 -4.92 -24.51 8.06
N VAL A 213 -4.90 -23.18 8.04
CA VAL A 213 -6.09 -22.31 7.99
C VAL A 213 -6.01 -21.43 6.75
N ARG A 214 -7.06 -21.44 5.93
CA ARG A 214 -7.09 -20.79 4.62
C ARG A 214 -7.13 -19.27 4.72
N ALA A 215 -6.33 -18.61 3.87
CA ALA A 215 -6.41 -17.18 3.62
C ALA A 215 -7.45 -16.86 2.52
N THR A 216 -8.18 -15.76 2.67
CA THR A 216 -9.15 -15.26 1.67
C THR A 216 -8.60 -14.16 0.80
N ARG A 217 -7.79 -13.28 1.38
CA ARG A 217 -7.15 -12.14 0.73
C ARG A 217 -5.73 -12.00 1.24
N ALA A 218 -4.89 -11.38 0.44
CA ALA A 218 -3.52 -11.08 0.83
C ALA A 218 -3.09 -9.74 0.26
N TRP A 219 -2.28 -9.02 1.03
CA TRP A 219 -1.67 -7.78 0.60
C TRP A 219 -0.17 -7.88 0.80
N ARG A 220 0.58 -7.41 -0.19
CA ARG A 220 2.03 -7.27 -0.10
C ARG A 220 2.34 -5.83 0.26
N ILE A 221 3.21 -5.63 1.25
CA ILE A 221 3.75 -4.31 1.58
C ILE A 221 4.75 -3.93 0.50
N THR A 222 4.76 -2.67 0.07
CA THR A 222 5.76 -2.22 -0.91
C THR A 222 7.18 -2.40 -0.34
N PRO A 223 8.17 -2.87 -1.13
CA PRO A 223 9.53 -3.10 -0.61
C PRO A 223 10.16 -1.88 0.05
N GLU A 224 9.79 -0.68 -0.39
CA GLU A 224 10.21 0.61 0.15
C GLU A 224 9.68 0.86 1.58
N ASP A 225 8.54 0.25 1.93
CA ASP A 225 7.89 0.35 3.24
C ASP A 225 8.17 -0.86 4.14
N TYR A 226 9.07 -1.76 3.73
CA TYR A 226 9.50 -2.88 4.58
C TYR A 226 10.08 -2.37 5.90
N THR A 227 9.34 -2.61 6.96
CA THR A 227 9.69 -2.16 8.31
C THR A 227 10.17 -3.36 9.13
N PRO A 228 11.30 -3.25 9.86
CA PRO A 228 11.74 -4.28 10.79
C PRO A 228 10.64 -4.64 11.80
N VAL A 229 10.48 -5.93 12.07
CA VAL A 229 9.44 -6.42 13.00
C VAL A 229 9.59 -5.83 14.40
N GLU A 230 10.82 -5.57 14.86
CA GLU A 230 11.10 -4.93 16.14
C GLU A 230 10.64 -3.46 16.20
N GLU A 231 10.56 -2.79 15.06
CA GLU A 231 10.14 -1.39 14.97
C GLU A 231 8.62 -1.27 14.82
N LEU A 232 8.03 -2.13 13.97
CA LEU A 232 6.60 -2.13 13.71
C LEU A 232 5.81 -2.73 14.88
N PHE A 233 6.27 -3.86 15.42
CA PHE A 233 5.59 -4.63 16.47
C PHE A 233 6.48 -4.92 17.70
N PRO A 234 7.07 -3.91 18.36
CA PRO A 234 8.00 -4.11 19.48
C PRO A 234 7.41 -4.93 20.64
N GLN A 235 6.15 -4.72 21.03
CA GLN A 235 5.49 -5.43 22.11
C GLN A 235 5.13 -6.86 21.69
N ALA A 236 4.48 -7.04 20.54
CA ALA A 236 4.11 -8.38 20.07
C ALA A 236 5.35 -9.25 19.81
N TYR A 237 6.40 -8.69 19.21
CA TYR A 237 7.64 -9.43 18.94
C TYR A 237 8.43 -9.76 20.22
N ASN A 238 8.47 -8.87 21.21
CA ASN A 238 9.13 -9.15 22.50
C ASN A 238 8.28 -10.02 23.45
N SER A 239 7.00 -10.26 23.13
CA SER A 239 6.10 -11.06 23.97
C SER A 239 6.45 -12.55 24.02
N ALA A 240 7.16 -13.06 23.02
CA ALA A 240 7.50 -14.47 22.89
C ALA A 240 8.78 -14.70 22.10
N HIS A 241 9.37 -15.88 22.25
CA HIS A 241 10.53 -16.29 21.45
C HIS A 241 10.15 -16.38 19.95
N PRO A 242 11.03 -16.00 19.00
CA PRO A 242 10.71 -16.00 17.56
C PRO A 242 10.19 -17.34 17.01
N GLU A 243 10.69 -18.46 17.56
CA GLU A 243 10.20 -19.80 17.22
C GLU A 243 8.74 -20.03 17.62
N PHE A 244 8.33 -19.48 18.77
CA PHE A 244 6.95 -19.55 19.23
C PHE A 244 6.03 -18.69 18.36
N ILE A 245 6.49 -17.49 18.00
CA ILE A 245 5.76 -16.60 17.08
C ILE A 245 5.53 -17.29 15.75
N GLY A 246 6.56 -17.92 15.15
CA GLY A 246 6.40 -18.67 13.91
C GLY A 246 5.52 -19.93 14.05
N ALA A 247 5.56 -20.60 15.21
CA ALA A 247 4.83 -21.83 15.43
C ALA A 247 3.34 -21.65 15.76
N SER A 248 2.98 -20.57 16.45
CA SER A 248 1.63 -20.37 17.02
C SER A 248 1.00 -19.03 16.68
N GLY A 249 1.78 -18.06 16.21
CA GLY A 249 1.39 -16.66 16.15
C GLY A 249 1.21 -16.03 17.53
N VAL A 250 1.21 -14.71 17.57
CA VAL A 250 0.89 -13.91 18.77
C VAL A 250 -0.07 -12.77 18.41
N PRO A 251 -0.96 -12.36 19.32
CA PRO A 251 -1.80 -11.20 19.09
C PRO A 251 -0.96 -9.92 19.06
N VAL A 252 -1.35 -8.98 18.21
CA VAL A 252 -0.77 -7.64 18.10
C VAL A 252 -1.70 -6.66 18.82
N SER A 253 -1.14 -5.72 19.57
CA SER A 253 -1.95 -4.71 20.26
C SER A 253 -2.60 -3.75 19.27
N SER A 254 -3.70 -3.10 19.66
CA SER A 254 -4.37 -2.13 18.80
C SER A 254 -3.43 -0.99 18.38
N GLU A 255 -2.56 -0.51 19.29
CA GLU A 255 -1.59 0.55 19.01
C GLU A 255 -0.58 0.15 17.93
N GLU A 256 -0.07 -1.09 17.97
CA GLU A 256 0.88 -1.54 16.96
C GLU A 256 0.20 -1.89 15.63
N ALA A 257 -1.03 -2.40 15.70
CA ALA A 257 -1.85 -2.64 14.51
C ALA A 257 -2.13 -1.36 13.72
N GLU A 258 -2.25 -0.21 14.39
CA GLU A 258 -2.41 1.09 13.71
C GLU A 258 -1.25 1.40 12.78
N LYS A 259 -0.01 1.10 13.20
CA LYS A 259 1.17 1.31 12.34
C LYS A 259 1.12 0.44 11.09
N LEU A 260 0.61 -0.79 11.21
CA LEU A 260 0.42 -1.68 10.08
C LEU A 260 -0.59 -1.12 9.07
N TYR A 261 -1.66 -0.48 9.55
CA TYR A 261 -2.69 0.10 8.69
C TYR A 261 -2.21 1.29 7.86
N GLU A 262 -1.15 1.96 8.30
CA GLU A 262 -0.56 3.11 7.61
C GLU A 262 0.42 2.72 6.48
N LEU A 263 0.83 1.45 6.38
CA LEU A 263 1.77 0.99 5.36
C LEU A 263 1.14 0.93 3.98
N ASP A 264 1.93 1.25 2.95
CA ASP A 264 1.51 1.11 1.56
C ASP A 264 1.53 -0.36 1.12
N VAL A 265 0.38 -0.82 0.65
CA VAL A 265 0.15 -2.18 0.22
C VAL A 265 -0.53 -2.24 -1.14
N TYR A 266 -0.45 -3.40 -1.79
CA TYR A 266 -1.29 -3.75 -2.93
C TYR A 266 -1.80 -5.17 -2.74
N GLU A 267 -3.03 -5.42 -3.18
CA GLU A 267 -3.62 -6.74 -3.06
C GLU A 267 -2.95 -7.70 -4.06
N VAL A 268 -2.68 -8.92 -3.61
CA VAL A 268 -2.04 -9.97 -4.41
C VAL A 268 -2.91 -11.22 -4.41
N PRO A 269 -2.89 -12.03 -5.49
CA PRO A 269 -3.67 -13.26 -5.55
C PRO A 269 -3.33 -14.22 -4.40
N VAL A 270 -4.36 -14.88 -3.88
CA VAL A 270 -4.22 -16.00 -2.95
C VAL A 270 -4.49 -17.31 -3.68
N TYR A 271 -3.69 -18.35 -3.42
CA TYR A 271 -3.92 -19.66 -4.01
C TYR A 271 -5.34 -20.17 -3.70
N GLY A 272 -6.06 -20.58 -4.75
CA GLY A 272 -7.46 -21.03 -4.65
C GLY A 272 -8.50 -19.90 -4.63
N GLN A 273 -8.09 -18.64 -4.75
CA GLN A 273 -9.00 -17.51 -4.98
C GLN A 273 -9.45 -17.46 -6.46
N THR A 274 -10.73 -17.16 -6.69
CA THR A 274 -11.32 -17.05 -8.04
C THR A 274 -11.68 -15.61 -8.43
N GLY A 275 -11.59 -14.67 -7.49
CA GLY A 275 -11.91 -13.25 -7.71
C GLY A 275 -10.79 -12.47 -8.39
N SER A 276 -11.16 -11.40 -9.10
CA SER A 276 -10.21 -10.38 -9.55
C SER A 276 -9.62 -9.64 -8.35
N VAL A 277 -8.35 -9.27 -8.45
CA VAL A 277 -7.58 -8.58 -7.41
C VAL A 277 -7.34 -7.15 -7.86
N ASP A 278 -7.47 -6.19 -6.94
CA ASP A 278 -7.12 -4.79 -7.20
C ASP A 278 -5.62 -4.55 -6.87
N PRO A 279 -4.76 -4.37 -7.88
CA PRO A 279 -3.32 -4.19 -7.66
C PRO A 279 -2.94 -2.75 -7.31
N THR A 280 -3.91 -1.86 -7.06
CA THR A 280 -3.64 -0.45 -6.75
C THR A 280 -2.90 -0.31 -5.42
N ILE A 281 -1.81 0.48 -5.42
CA ILE A 281 -1.07 0.79 -4.20
C ILE A 281 -1.85 1.81 -3.38
N GLN A 282 -2.17 1.45 -2.15
CA GLN A 282 -2.91 2.26 -1.19
C GLN A 282 -2.52 1.87 0.24
N THR A 283 -2.94 2.62 1.24
CA THR A 283 -2.73 2.20 2.64
C THR A 283 -3.53 0.94 2.93
N LEU A 284 -3.05 0.11 3.87
CA LEU A 284 -3.81 -1.07 4.29
C LEU A 284 -5.18 -0.68 4.89
N GLU A 285 -5.29 0.45 5.59
CA GLU A 285 -6.58 1.00 6.04
C GLU A 285 -7.56 1.15 4.87
N ALA A 286 -7.12 1.78 3.77
CA ALA A 286 -7.96 1.98 2.58
C ALA A 286 -8.30 0.65 1.88
N ALA A 287 -7.34 -0.28 1.77
CA ALA A 287 -7.54 -1.58 1.12
C ALA A 287 -8.56 -2.50 1.83
N LEU A 288 -8.77 -2.26 3.13
CA LEU A 288 -9.73 -2.98 3.98
C LEU A 288 -11.12 -2.34 4.00
N ALA A 289 -11.28 -1.13 3.45
CA ALA A 289 -12.59 -0.50 3.33
C ALA A 289 -13.50 -1.35 2.44
N PRO A 290 -14.79 -1.54 2.80
CA PRO A 290 -15.75 -2.16 1.90
C PRO A 290 -15.72 -1.44 0.55
N SER A 291 -15.71 -2.18 -0.57
CA SER A 291 -15.73 -1.55 -1.89
C SER A 291 -17.01 -0.71 -1.99
N ARG A 292 -16.84 0.60 -2.14
CA ARG A 292 -17.97 1.51 -2.27
C ARG A 292 -18.69 1.16 -3.57
N ALA A 293 -20.02 1.15 -3.53
CA ALA A 293 -20.84 1.07 -4.72
C ALA A 293 -20.33 2.12 -5.74
N ILE A 294 -19.88 1.64 -6.89
CA ILE A 294 -19.40 2.48 -7.99
C ILE A 294 -20.59 3.38 -8.37
N ARG A 295 -20.51 4.67 -8.05
CA ARG A 295 -21.48 5.63 -8.60
C ARG A 295 -21.32 5.61 -10.11
N PRO A 296 -22.42 5.55 -10.90
CA PRO A 296 -22.33 5.66 -12.35
C PRO A 296 -21.53 6.91 -12.69
N ALA A 297 -20.46 6.74 -13.47
CA ALA A 297 -19.51 7.80 -13.74
C ALA A 297 -20.22 8.94 -14.52
N SER A 298 -20.35 10.11 -13.89
CA SER A 298 -20.83 11.33 -14.57
C SER A 298 -19.73 12.02 -15.40
N GLN A 299 -18.48 11.53 -15.30
CA GLN A 299 -17.31 11.93 -16.08
C GLN A 299 -16.41 10.71 -16.34
N PRO A 300 -15.59 10.71 -17.42
CA PRO A 300 -14.72 9.58 -17.74
C PRO A 300 -13.84 9.17 -16.55
N TYR A 301 -13.91 7.89 -16.22
CA TYR A 301 -13.20 7.23 -15.13
C TYR A 301 -11.68 7.38 -15.32
N TRP A 302 -11.05 8.17 -14.46
CA TRP A 302 -9.60 8.33 -14.40
C TRP A 302 -9.06 7.47 -13.25
N VAL A 303 -8.33 6.41 -13.59
CA VAL A 303 -7.48 5.67 -12.62
C VAL A 303 -6.12 6.38 -12.62
N GLY A 304 -6.01 7.44 -11.81
CA GLY A 304 -4.74 8.11 -11.58
C GLY A 304 -4.05 7.51 -10.35
N GLU A 305 -2.78 7.14 -10.47
CA GLU A 305 -1.93 6.88 -9.31
C GLU A 305 -1.90 8.14 -8.42
N THR A 306 -1.97 7.99 -7.09
CA THR A 306 -1.96 9.14 -6.16
C THR A 306 -0.71 10.00 -6.39
N ASP A 307 -0.89 11.32 -6.51
CA ASP A 307 0.22 12.26 -6.66
C ASP A 307 1.06 12.26 -5.38
N GLY A 308 2.38 12.10 -5.52
CA GLY A 308 3.28 11.90 -4.40
C GLY A 308 4.66 11.47 -4.89
N PRO A 309 5.59 11.13 -3.97
CA PRO A 309 6.96 10.80 -4.36
C PRO A 309 7.02 9.64 -5.36
N LYS A 310 7.82 9.77 -6.41
CA LYS A 310 7.96 8.80 -7.51
C LYS A 310 9.42 8.41 -7.76
N HIS A 311 9.58 7.21 -8.29
CA HIS A 311 10.80 6.72 -8.91
C HIS A 311 10.63 6.72 -10.43
N LEU A 312 11.66 7.12 -11.16
CA LEU A 312 11.84 6.69 -12.54
C LEU A 312 12.38 5.25 -12.53
N TYR A 313 12.05 4.47 -13.55
CA TYR A 313 12.61 3.13 -13.73
C TYR A 313 12.91 2.79 -15.18
N ILE A 314 13.81 1.84 -15.35
CA ILE A 314 13.96 1.04 -16.58
C ILE A 314 13.81 -0.42 -16.17
N LEU A 315 12.81 -1.10 -16.72
CA LEU A 315 12.67 -2.55 -16.60
C LEU A 315 13.36 -3.22 -17.79
N ARG A 316 13.98 -4.37 -17.55
CA ARG A 316 14.61 -5.21 -18.57
C ARG A 316 14.01 -6.60 -18.56
N LEU A 317 13.74 -7.16 -19.75
CA LEU A 317 13.40 -8.57 -19.88
C LEU A 317 14.68 -9.41 -19.93
N LYS A 318 14.82 -10.33 -18.98
CA LYS A 318 15.80 -11.42 -19.02
C LYS A 318 15.21 -12.64 -19.69
N GLY A 319 16.02 -13.35 -20.46
CA GLY A 319 15.64 -14.55 -21.22
C GLY A 319 16.29 -14.55 -22.60
N ASP A 320 15.95 -15.54 -23.42
CA ASP A 320 16.38 -15.60 -24.82
C ASP A 320 15.56 -14.62 -25.66
N ILE A 321 16.04 -13.38 -25.74
CA ILE A 321 15.35 -12.31 -26.49
C ILE A 321 15.31 -12.58 -28.00
N ALA A 322 16.21 -13.42 -28.53
CA ALA A 322 16.20 -13.81 -29.93
C ALA A 322 14.98 -14.71 -30.20
N ALA A 323 14.79 -15.73 -29.36
CA ALA A 323 13.60 -16.56 -29.38
C ALA A 323 12.31 -15.76 -29.13
N TYR A 324 12.34 -14.79 -28.19
CA TYR A 324 11.19 -13.94 -27.88
C TYR A 324 10.70 -13.12 -29.08
N LEU A 325 11.64 -12.57 -29.85
CA LEU A 325 11.35 -11.73 -31.01
C LEU A 325 11.23 -12.53 -32.33
N GLY A 326 11.46 -13.85 -32.29
CA GLY A 326 11.53 -14.67 -33.50
C GLY A 326 12.69 -14.30 -34.42
N ARG A 327 13.83 -13.87 -33.85
CA ARG A 327 15.03 -13.39 -34.55
C ARG A 327 16.22 -14.33 -34.32
N THR A 328 17.25 -14.21 -35.15
CA THR A 328 18.52 -14.90 -34.90
C THR A 328 19.32 -14.18 -33.83
N SER A 329 20.19 -14.91 -33.11
CA SER A 329 21.02 -14.33 -32.04
C SER A 329 21.91 -13.18 -32.54
N ASP A 330 22.38 -13.25 -33.78
CA ASP A 330 23.21 -12.20 -34.39
C ASP A 330 22.44 -10.90 -34.59
N GLN A 331 21.12 -10.97 -34.84
CA GLN A 331 20.28 -9.78 -35.06
C GLN A 331 19.98 -9.00 -33.78
N VAL A 332 20.08 -9.65 -32.62
CA VAL A 332 19.75 -9.05 -31.30
C VAL A 332 20.95 -9.06 -30.36
N GLN A 333 22.14 -9.30 -30.90
CA GLN A 333 23.37 -9.37 -30.13
C GLN A 333 23.59 -8.04 -29.40
N HIS A 334 23.85 -8.10 -28.09
CA HIS A 334 24.04 -6.93 -27.21
C HIS A 334 22.83 -5.99 -27.08
N GLN A 335 21.66 -6.40 -27.56
CA GLN A 335 20.42 -5.65 -27.39
C GLN A 335 19.70 -6.05 -26.11
N HIS A 336 18.83 -5.17 -25.63
CA HIS A 336 17.97 -5.39 -24.48
C HIS A 336 16.54 -4.98 -24.82
N ILE A 337 15.58 -5.82 -24.48
CA ILE A 337 14.17 -5.45 -24.45
C ILE A 337 13.91 -4.71 -23.14
N ILE A 338 13.55 -3.45 -23.24
CA ILE A 338 13.34 -2.57 -22.09
C ILE A 338 11.98 -1.89 -22.12
N LYS A 339 11.55 -1.46 -20.94
CA LYS A 339 10.43 -0.54 -20.73
C LYS A 339 10.87 0.56 -19.79
N VAL A 340 10.63 1.81 -20.17
CA VAL A 340 10.86 2.97 -19.31
C VAL A 340 9.55 3.46 -18.72
N GLY A 341 9.61 4.11 -17.57
CA GLY A 341 8.44 4.71 -16.93
C GLY A 341 8.73 5.30 -15.57
N PHE A 342 7.67 5.68 -14.85
CA PHE A 342 7.72 6.03 -13.44
C PHE A 342 6.65 5.28 -12.63
N SER A 343 6.87 5.17 -11.32
CA SER A 343 5.96 4.53 -10.36
C SER A 343 6.35 4.95 -8.95
N LYS A 344 5.42 4.82 -7.99
CA LYS A 344 5.74 4.84 -6.56
C LYS A 344 6.69 3.69 -6.15
N SER A 345 6.55 2.51 -6.75
CA SER A 345 7.44 1.35 -6.51
C SER A 345 7.80 0.65 -7.84
N PRO A 346 9.05 0.77 -8.32
CA PRO A 346 9.55 0.03 -9.48
C PRO A 346 9.39 -1.49 -9.37
N GLN A 347 9.57 -2.08 -8.18
CA GLN A 347 9.40 -3.52 -7.95
C GLN A 347 7.94 -3.93 -8.09
N ALA A 348 7.01 -3.20 -7.47
CA ALA A 348 5.59 -3.51 -7.60
C ALA A 348 5.14 -3.42 -9.07
N ARG A 349 5.62 -2.40 -9.80
CA ARG A 349 5.35 -2.25 -11.23
C ARG A 349 5.95 -3.38 -12.06
N ARG A 350 7.16 -3.83 -11.73
CA ARG A 350 7.77 -5.03 -12.33
C ARG A 350 6.90 -6.26 -12.07
N ASP A 351 6.49 -6.49 -10.83
CA ASP A 351 5.67 -7.65 -10.43
C ASP A 351 4.33 -7.64 -11.17
N GLN A 352 3.71 -6.46 -11.34
CA GLN A 352 2.48 -6.29 -12.11
C GLN A 352 2.64 -6.63 -13.59
N ILE A 353 3.78 -6.29 -14.21
CA ILE A 353 4.04 -6.69 -15.60
C ILE A 353 4.33 -8.19 -15.67
N GLN A 354 5.10 -8.71 -14.72
CA GLN A 354 5.45 -10.13 -14.66
C GLN A 354 4.22 -11.02 -14.48
N SER A 355 3.19 -10.56 -13.77
CA SER A 355 1.98 -11.34 -13.53
C SER A 355 1.17 -11.63 -14.80
N ALA A 356 1.36 -10.84 -15.87
CA ALA A 356 0.75 -11.09 -17.18
C ALA A 356 1.49 -12.17 -18.00
N TYR A 357 2.67 -12.61 -17.54
CA TYR A 357 3.47 -13.63 -18.22
C TYR A 357 3.28 -14.99 -17.55
N PRO A 358 3.24 -16.09 -18.33
CA PRO A 358 3.34 -17.42 -17.75
C PRO A 358 4.70 -17.59 -17.07
N ARG A 359 4.76 -18.47 -16.06
CA ARG A 359 6.04 -18.87 -15.47
C ARG A 359 6.91 -19.50 -16.56
N GLY A 360 8.15 -19.04 -16.67
CA GLY A 360 9.06 -19.51 -17.70
C GLY A 360 10.43 -18.85 -17.63
N THR A 361 11.16 -18.91 -18.74
CA THR A 361 12.52 -18.38 -18.87
C THR A 361 12.57 -16.85 -19.02
N PHE A 362 11.43 -16.21 -19.22
CA PHE A 362 11.29 -14.78 -19.42
C PHE A 362 10.91 -14.08 -18.11
N ILE A 363 11.82 -13.27 -17.59
CA ILE A 363 11.67 -12.61 -16.29
C ILE A 363 11.98 -11.13 -16.43
N TRP A 364 11.03 -10.28 -16.03
CA TRP A 364 11.28 -8.85 -15.89
C TRP A 364 12.09 -8.55 -14.63
N GLU A 365 12.99 -7.58 -14.73
CA GLU A 365 13.72 -7.05 -13.59
C GLU A 365 13.80 -5.53 -13.64
N VAL A 366 13.98 -4.91 -12.47
CA VAL A 366 14.33 -3.49 -12.37
C VAL A 366 15.81 -3.37 -12.74
N PHE A 367 16.10 -2.78 -13.91
CA PHE A 367 17.46 -2.55 -14.40
C PHE A 367 18.00 -1.18 -13.96
N LYS A 368 17.14 -0.18 -13.87
CA LYS A 368 17.38 1.09 -13.19
C LYS A 368 16.16 1.49 -12.37
N PRO A 369 16.32 2.12 -11.19
CA PRO A 369 17.58 2.50 -10.56
C PRO A 369 18.37 1.27 -10.04
N ASP A 370 19.70 1.38 -10.03
CA ASP A 370 20.61 0.35 -9.51
C ASP A 370 21.85 1.02 -8.87
N PRO A 371 21.99 1.00 -7.53
CA PRO A 371 21.02 0.44 -6.57
C PRO A 371 19.73 1.27 -6.53
N GLN A 372 18.63 0.63 -6.10
CA GLN A 372 17.39 1.35 -5.87
C GLN A 372 17.48 2.19 -4.58
N PRO A 373 17.19 3.50 -4.64
CA PRO A 373 17.18 4.32 -3.44
C PRO A 373 16.02 3.95 -2.51
N ASP A 374 16.25 4.01 -1.20
CA ASP A 374 15.24 3.72 -0.16
C ASP A 374 14.07 4.71 -0.17
N LYS A 375 14.27 5.91 -0.73
CA LYS A 375 13.25 6.96 -0.85
C LYS A 375 13.10 7.40 -2.30
N ALA A 376 11.87 7.70 -2.68
CA ALA A 376 11.58 8.23 -4.00
C ALA A 376 12.27 9.60 -4.19
N PRO A 377 13.13 9.76 -5.21
CA PRO A 377 13.91 10.98 -5.40
C PRO A 377 13.07 12.14 -5.92
N TYR A 378 11.94 11.85 -6.59
CA TYR A 378 11.10 12.87 -7.22
C TYR A 378 9.86 13.12 -6.40
N SER A 379 9.53 14.39 -6.14
CA SER A 379 8.51 14.73 -5.13
C SER A 379 7.06 14.58 -5.60
N ASN A 380 6.81 14.58 -6.91
CA ASN A 380 5.48 14.47 -7.51
C ASN A 380 5.51 13.88 -8.91
N THR A 381 4.32 13.60 -9.43
CA THR A 381 4.10 12.95 -10.73
C THR A 381 4.57 13.82 -11.90
N GLU A 382 4.37 15.14 -11.86
CA GLU A 382 4.76 16.04 -12.95
C GLU A 382 6.28 16.00 -13.21
N ILE A 383 7.08 15.92 -12.14
CA ILE A 383 8.53 15.81 -12.23
C ILE A 383 8.92 14.46 -12.86
N ALA A 384 8.25 13.38 -12.43
CA ALA A 384 8.52 12.05 -12.95
C ALA A 384 8.11 11.90 -14.42
N ILE A 385 7.00 12.52 -14.83
CA ILE A 385 6.56 12.61 -16.24
C ILE A 385 7.65 13.28 -17.08
N ALA A 386 8.20 14.41 -16.64
CA ALA A 386 9.27 15.09 -17.38
C ALA A 386 10.49 14.18 -17.59
N GLY A 387 10.84 13.37 -16.59
CA GLY A 387 11.89 12.36 -16.70
C GLY A 387 11.54 11.22 -17.66
N GLU A 388 10.32 10.66 -17.57
CA GLU A 388 9.87 9.61 -18.47
C GLU A 388 9.83 10.07 -19.93
N ASP A 389 9.30 11.27 -20.19
CA ASP A 389 9.23 11.85 -21.52
C ASP A 389 10.63 12.05 -22.10
N ALA A 390 11.59 12.48 -21.29
CA ALA A 390 12.99 12.59 -21.72
C ALA A 390 13.61 11.23 -22.04
N MET A 391 13.29 10.17 -21.28
CA MET A 391 13.73 8.80 -21.60
C MET A 391 13.13 8.32 -22.91
N LYS A 392 11.81 8.45 -23.10
CA LYS A 392 11.10 8.05 -24.32
C LYS A 392 11.65 8.81 -25.53
N LYS A 393 11.85 10.12 -25.39
CA LYS A 393 12.46 10.97 -26.43
C LYS A 393 13.86 10.50 -26.80
N ARG A 394 14.73 10.25 -25.81
CA ARG A 394 16.10 9.75 -26.06
C ARG A 394 16.10 8.44 -26.82
N LEU A 395 15.22 7.49 -26.46
CA LEU A 395 15.13 6.21 -27.15
C LEU A 395 14.74 6.38 -28.63
N VAL A 396 13.76 7.24 -28.91
CA VAL A 396 13.31 7.50 -30.29
C VAL A 396 14.37 8.24 -31.10
N GLU A 397 14.99 9.28 -30.55
CA GLU A 397 15.99 10.11 -31.25
C GLU A 397 17.29 9.36 -31.55
N ASP A 398 17.74 8.50 -30.62
CA ASP A 398 18.97 7.72 -30.79
C ASP A 398 18.72 6.38 -31.52
N GLY A 399 17.52 6.16 -32.06
CA GLY A 399 17.22 5.04 -32.96
C GLY A 399 16.95 3.70 -32.31
N ALA A 400 16.45 3.66 -31.07
CA ALA A 400 15.92 2.42 -30.49
C ALA A 400 14.76 1.89 -31.34
N GLU A 401 14.68 0.57 -31.49
CA GLU A 401 13.57 -0.03 -32.22
C GLU A 401 12.34 -0.12 -31.30
N VAL A 402 11.19 0.37 -31.78
CA VAL A 402 9.92 0.29 -31.06
C VAL A 402 9.29 -1.08 -31.32
N LEU A 403 9.14 -1.88 -30.26
CA LEU A 403 8.57 -3.24 -30.34
C LEU A 403 7.04 -3.28 -30.18
N GLY A 404 6.41 -2.11 -30.05
CA GLY A 404 4.98 -1.93 -29.83
C GLY A 404 4.66 -1.50 -28.40
N GLY A 405 3.60 -0.69 -28.25
CA GLY A 405 3.21 -0.13 -26.96
C GLY A 405 4.31 0.73 -26.34
N GLU A 406 4.77 0.35 -25.15
CA GLU A 406 5.80 1.06 -24.38
C GLU A 406 7.12 0.28 -24.28
N PHE A 407 7.40 -0.60 -25.24
CA PHE A 407 8.58 -1.49 -25.24
C PHE A 407 9.57 -1.13 -26.37
N PHE A 408 10.85 -1.19 -26.04
CA PHE A 408 11.94 -0.81 -26.94
C PHE A 408 13.04 -1.87 -26.96
N LEU A 409 13.70 -2.03 -28.11
CA LEU A 409 14.95 -2.76 -28.25
C LEU A 409 16.08 -1.74 -28.34
N ALA A 410 17.02 -1.81 -27.42
CA ALA A 410 18.14 -0.88 -27.36
C ALA A 410 19.42 -1.57 -26.90
N ASP A 411 20.57 -1.12 -27.39
CA ASP A 411 21.87 -1.56 -26.88
C ASP A 411 22.14 -0.98 -25.49
N TYR A 412 23.02 -1.63 -24.74
CA TYR A 412 23.36 -1.24 -23.37
C TYR A 412 23.77 0.23 -23.22
N SER A 413 24.52 0.79 -24.18
CA SER A 413 24.98 2.19 -24.12
C SER A 413 23.81 3.16 -24.24
N LEU A 414 22.85 2.85 -25.12
CA LEU A 414 21.63 3.64 -25.27
C LEU A 414 20.76 3.56 -24.01
N VAL A 415 20.66 2.40 -23.37
CA VAL A 415 19.92 2.27 -22.10
C VAL A 415 20.52 3.19 -21.02
N LEU A 416 21.85 3.27 -20.91
CA LEU A 416 22.50 4.15 -19.95
C LEU A 416 22.31 5.64 -20.28
N ARG A 417 22.40 6.04 -21.55
CA ARG A 417 22.12 7.42 -21.98
C ARG A 417 20.67 7.81 -21.74
N THR A 418 19.76 6.86 -21.96
CA THR A 418 18.32 7.01 -21.69
C THR A 418 18.09 7.29 -20.21
N TRP A 419 18.66 6.47 -19.32
CA TRP A 419 18.57 6.70 -17.88
C TRP A 419 19.08 8.08 -17.48
N ALA A 420 20.27 8.47 -17.95
CA ALA A 420 20.86 9.77 -17.66
C ALA A 420 19.98 10.94 -18.14
N ALA A 421 19.37 10.82 -19.33
CA ALA A 421 18.45 11.83 -19.85
C ALA A 421 17.23 12.00 -18.94
N GLY A 422 16.64 10.89 -18.49
CA GLY A 422 15.50 10.91 -17.57
C GLY A 422 15.83 11.54 -16.22
N THR A 423 16.94 11.12 -15.60
CA THR A 423 17.34 11.66 -14.29
C THR A 423 17.69 13.15 -14.34
N ASN A 424 18.33 13.61 -15.43
CA ASN A 424 18.67 15.02 -15.59
C ASN A 424 17.41 15.87 -15.77
N ALA A 425 16.50 15.47 -16.66
CA ALA A 425 15.27 16.22 -16.91
C ALA A 425 14.38 16.31 -15.66
N ALA A 426 14.23 15.21 -14.92
CA ALA A 426 13.50 15.20 -13.66
C ALA A 426 14.20 16.06 -12.59
N GLY A 427 15.54 16.00 -12.51
CA GLY A 427 16.32 16.84 -11.60
C GLY A 427 16.18 18.34 -11.89
N GLU A 428 16.23 18.74 -13.15
CA GLU A 428 16.01 20.13 -13.60
C GLU A 428 14.60 20.61 -13.23
N LYS A 429 13.58 19.82 -13.56
CA LYS A 429 12.17 20.14 -13.26
C LYS A 429 11.91 20.26 -11.75
N GLN A 430 12.54 19.41 -10.95
CA GLN A 430 12.48 19.50 -9.49
C GLN A 430 13.15 20.77 -8.97
N GLY A 431 14.32 21.13 -9.50
CA GLY A 431 15.03 22.36 -9.14
C GLY A 431 14.24 23.64 -9.47
N GLU A 432 13.56 23.67 -10.62
CA GLU A 432 12.68 24.77 -11.01
C GLU A 432 11.52 24.95 -10.02
N LYS A 433 10.83 23.86 -9.67
CA LYS A 433 9.74 23.89 -8.67
C LYS A 433 10.21 24.37 -7.30
N SER A 434 11.38 23.91 -6.84
CA SER A 434 11.94 24.35 -5.56
C SER A 434 12.26 25.84 -5.54
N ARG A 435 12.77 26.41 -6.65
CA ARG A 435 13.03 27.85 -6.77
C ARG A 435 11.75 28.67 -6.81
N ALA A 436 10.73 28.21 -7.54
CA ALA A 436 9.43 28.87 -7.62
C ALA A 436 8.66 28.87 -6.30
N ALA A 437 8.88 27.88 -5.42
CA ALA A 437 8.29 27.84 -4.09
C ALA A 437 9.02 28.71 -3.03
N SER A 438 10.23 29.18 -3.36
CA SER A 438 11.09 29.99 -2.47
C SER A 438 11.05 31.49 -2.78
N ALA A 439 10.43 31.87 -3.90
CA ALA A 439 10.19 33.23 -4.34
C ALA A 439 8.72 33.59 -4.07
#